data_AF-A0A8T7JPJ4-F1
#
_entry.id   AF-A0A8T7JPJ4-F1
#
_cell.length_a   1.000
_cell.length_b   1.000
_cell.length_c   1.000
_cell.angle_alpha   90.00
_cell.angle_beta   90.00
_cell.angle_gamma   90.00
#
_symmetry.space_group_name_H-M   'P 1'
#
loop_
_entity.id
_entity.type
_entity.pdbx_description
1 polymer ?
#
loop_
_entity_poly.entity_id
_entity_poly.type
_entity_poly.pdbx_seq_one_letter_code
_entity_poly.pdbx_strand_id
1 'polypeptide(L)'
;MVQGTTSDAGKSILVAAICRILKKHGFQVAPFKPQNMALNSAVTADGGEIGRAQAVQAMACEIKPTVHMNPVLLKPNTDIGAQVIVHGKAVANMDARYYHEHKPQLLSAVLESHEKLLSQFEFVIVEGAGSPAEINLRDRDIANMGFAEAADCPVIIVADIDRGGVFAHLVGTLDCLSESEKNRVKGFVINRFRGDISLLQPGLDWLEEKTGKPVLGVIPYIDNLHVEAEDAIHVKQQTSHSNTLNVVVPVLPRISNHTDFDALALHPNVNLQFIKDPNLYSGCDLLILPGTKNVRQDYQWLEQSGWKATLKKHLRYGGKVMGICGGLQML
;
A
#
# COMPACT_ATOMS: atom_id res chain seq x y z
N MET A 1 9.15 11.09 -9.12
CA MET A 1 8.87 10.22 -7.96
C MET A 1 7.96 10.93 -6.97
N VAL A 2 6.99 10.21 -6.42
CA VAL A 2 6.05 10.66 -5.38
C VAL A 2 6.43 9.99 -4.06
N GLN A 3 6.91 10.78 -3.12
CA GLN A 3 7.20 10.35 -1.75
C GLN A 3 6.16 10.96 -0.80
N GLY A 4 6.11 10.52 0.46
CA GLY A 4 5.11 10.98 1.41
C GLY A 4 5.74 11.20 2.78
N THR A 5 5.14 12.02 3.62
CA THR A 5 5.65 12.23 4.99
C THR A 5 5.31 11.09 5.93
N THR A 6 4.32 10.26 5.57
CA THR A 6 3.86 9.10 6.33
C THR A 6 3.44 7.95 5.39
N SER A 7 3.31 6.75 5.96
CA SER A 7 2.51 5.68 5.35
C SER A 7 1.06 6.15 5.24
N ASP A 8 0.42 5.88 4.10
CA ASP A 8 -0.93 6.36 3.75
C ASP A 8 -1.11 7.88 3.54
N ALA A 9 -0.03 8.65 3.33
CA ALA A 9 -0.13 10.06 2.93
C ALA A 9 -0.89 10.29 1.59
N GLY A 10 -1.21 9.22 0.87
CA GLY A 10 -1.93 9.23 -0.41
C GLY A 10 -1.05 9.10 -1.64
N LYS A 11 0.21 8.66 -1.49
CA LYS A 11 1.15 8.43 -2.59
C LYS A 11 0.57 7.56 -3.69
N SER A 12 0.06 6.38 -3.35
CA SER A 12 -0.39 5.37 -4.31
C SER A 12 -1.57 5.88 -5.14
N ILE A 13 -2.50 6.61 -4.51
CA ILE A 13 -3.64 7.26 -5.19
C ILE A 13 -3.15 8.41 -6.08
N LEU A 14 -2.23 9.24 -5.60
CA LEU A 14 -1.70 10.34 -6.39
C LEU A 14 -0.95 9.83 -7.63
N VAL A 15 -0.14 8.78 -7.49
CA VAL A 15 0.54 8.11 -8.62
C VAL A 15 -0.49 7.57 -9.61
N ALA A 16 -1.53 6.88 -9.15
CA ALA A 16 -2.61 6.40 -10.03
C ALA A 16 -3.33 7.55 -10.75
N ALA A 17 -3.58 8.67 -10.07
CA ALA A 17 -4.20 9.85 -10.67
C ALA A 17 -3.31 10.48 -11.75
N ILE A 18 -2.01 10.69 -11.47
CA ILE A 18 -1.04 11.22 -12.44
C ILE A 18 -0.96 10.30 -13.67
N CYS A 19 -0.85 8.98 -13.44
CA CYS A 19 -0.87 7.98 -14.49
C CYS A 19 -2.12 8.11 -15.38
N ARG A 20 -3.31 8.16 -14.77
CA ARG A 20 -4.56 8.28 -15.51
C ARG A 20 -4.67 9.59 -16.29
N ILE A 21 -4.21 10.71 -15.71
CA ILE A 21 -4.21 12.01 -16.37
C ILE A 21 -3.31 11.97 -17.60
N LEU A 22 -2.05 11.53 -17.46
CA LEU A 22 -1.11 11.42 -18.58
C LEU A 22 -1.65 10.50 -19.69
N LYS A 23 -2.23 9.36 -19.31
CA LYS A 23 -2.88 8.45 -20.25
C LYS A 23 -4.03 9.11 -21.01
N LYS A 24 -4.90 9.87 -20.32
CA LYS A 24 -5.99 10.63 -20.94
C LYS A 24 -5.49 11.73 -21.90
N HIS A 25 -4.29 12.24 -21.67
CA HIS A 25 -3.61 13.17 -22.58
C HIS A 25 -2.86 12.47 -23.73
N GLY A 26 -2.96 11.14 -23.85
CA GLY A 26 -2.40 10.38 -24.97
C GLY A 26 -0.96 9.89 -24.77
N PHE A 27 -0.36 10.16 -23.61
CA PHE A 27 1.01 9.71 -23.32
C PHE A 27 1.08 8.23 -22.96
N GLN A 28 2.18 7.59 -23.35
CA GLN A 28 2.54 6.26 -22.90
C GLN A 28 3.17 6.35 -21.51
N VAL A 29 2.46 5.86 -20.50
CA VAL A 29 2.85 6.00 -19.11
C VAL A 29 2.82 4.65 -18.39
N ALA A 30 3.81 4.39 -17.54
CA ALA A 30 3.85 3.23 -16.66
C ALA A 30 4.09 3.65 -15.21
N PRO A 31 3.53 2.93 -14.22
CA PRO A 31 3.87 3.12 -12.83
C PRO A 31 5.11 2.32 -12.45
N PHE A 32 5.81 2.77 -11.40
CA PHE A 32 6.96 2.06 -10.87
C PHE A 32 7.06 2.24 -9.37
N LYS A 33 7.23 1.15 -8.61
CA LYS A 33 7.55 1.19 -7.17
C LYS A 33 8.81 0.37 -6.94
N PRO A 34 9.97 1.01 -6.71
CA PRO A 34 11.27 0.34 -6.63
C PRO A 34 11.26 -0.85 -5.68
N GLN A 35 10.76 -0.61 -4.47
CA GLN A 35 10.60 -1.59 -3.41
C GLN A 35 9.24 -1.38 -2.78
N ASN A 36 8.51 -2.46 -2.59
CA ASN A 36 7.28 -2.47 -1.82
C ASN A 36 7.38 -3.46 -0.66
N MET A 37 6.65 -3.20 0.42
CA MET A 37 6.46 -4.14 1.52
C MET A 37 4.96 -4.25 1.77
N ALA A 38 4.35 -5.32 1.29
CA ALA A 38 2.91 -5.51 1.37
C ALA A 38 2.53 -6.99 1.45
N LEU A 39 1.49 -7.31 2.22
CA LEU A 39 0.94 -8.67 2.27
C LEU A 39 -0.02 -8.94 1.10
N ASN A 40 -0.63 -7.89 0.57
CA ASN A 40 -1.54 -7.92 -0.57
C ASN A 40 -0.75 -7.83 -1.89
N SER A 41 -0.98 -8.77 -2.80
CA SER A 41 -0.34 -8.78 -4.11
C SER A 41 -1.31 -9.10 -5.24
N ALA A 42 -0.97 -8.69 -6.44
CA ALA A 42 -1.58 -9.16 -7.68
C ALA A 42 -0.64 -10.12 -8.41
N VAL A 43 -1.23 -11.04 -9.16
CA VAL A 43 -0.49 -11.94 -10.05
C VAL A 43 -0.44 -11.32 -11.44
N THR A 44 0.74 -11.24 -12.02
CA THR A 44 0.96 -10.74 -13.39
C THR A 44 0.68 -11.85 -14.40
N ALA A 45 0.51 -11.49 -15.67
CA ALA A 45 0.12 -12.46 -16.72
C ALA A 45 1.14 -13.59 -16.93
N ASP A 46 2.41 -13.36 -16.58
CA ASP A 46 3.53 -14.31 -16.59
C ASP A 46 3.68 -15.10 -15.27
N GLY A 47 2.72 -14.97 -14.35
CA GLY A 47 2.68 -15.70 -13.08
C GLY A 47 3.56 -15.11 -11.98
N GLY A 48 4.14 -13.93 -12.19
CA GLY A 48 4.89 -13.19 -11.17
C GLY A 48 3.99 -12.46 -10.18
N GLU A 49 4.57 -12.01 -9.07
CA GLU A 49 3.87 -11.27 -8.02
C GLU A 49 4.32 -9.81 -7.94
N ILE A 50 3.36 -8.88 -7.83
CA ILE A 50 3.61 -7.45 -7.58
C ILE A 50 2.66 -6.92 -6.48
N GLY A 51 2.99 -5.79 -5.87
CA GLY A 51 2.08 -5.11 -4.94
C GLY A 51 0.73 -4.75 -5.58
N ARG A 52 -0.36 -4.83 -4.79
CA ARG A 52 -1.72 -4.53 -5.27
C ARG A 52 -1.86 -3.09 -5.78
N ALA A 53 -1.23 -2.14 -5.09
CA ALA A 53 -1.20 -0.74 -5.50
C ALA A 53 -0.64 -0.55 -6.93
N GLN A 54 0.41 -1.30 -7.30
CA GLN A 54 1.00 -1.21 -8.64
C GLN A 54 0.10 -1.82 -9.71
N ALA A 55 -0.66 -2.87 -9.38
CA ALA A 55 -1.67 -3.40 -10.29
C ALA A 55 -2.78 -2.37 -10.56
N VAL A 56 -3.24 -1.67 -9.52
CA VAL A 56 -4.20 -0.56 -9.66
C VAL A 56 -3.63 0.58 -10.51
N GLN A 57 -2.38 0.96 -10.30
CA GLN A 57 -1.72 2.00 -11.09
C GLN A 57 -1.56 1.57 -12.56
N ALA A 58 -1.27 0.29 -12.84
CA ALA A 58 -1.23 -0.23 -14.19
C ALA A 58 -2.61 -0.16 -14.88
N MET A 59 -3.69 -0.42 -14.13
CA MET A 59 -5.06 -0.21 -14.61
C MET A 59 -5.34 1.28 -14.91
N ALA A 60 -4.81 2.20 -14.11
CA ALA A 60 -4.92 3.64 -14.36
C ALA A 60 -4.22 4.07 -15.65
N CYS A 61 -3.11 3.40 -16.01
CA CYS A 61 -2.40 3.55 -17.29
C CYS A 61 -3.07 2.81 -18.47
N GLU A 62 -4.06 1.95 -18.22
CA GLU A 62 -4.66 1.03 -19.21
C GLU A 62 -3.65 0.05 -19.83
N ILE A 63 -2.72 -0.46 -19.02
CA ILE A 63 -1.74 -1.46 -19.44
C ILE A 63 -1.79 -2.69 -18.53
N LYS A 64 -1.27 -3.81 -19.02
CA LYS A 64 -1.18 -5.03 -18.21
C LYS A 64 -0.11 -4.86 -17.12
N PRO A 65 -0.37 -5.28 -15.87
CA PRO A 65 0.65 -5.27 -14.84
C PRO A 65 1.81 -6.22 -15.18
N THR A 66 3.04 -5.79 -14.89
CA THR A 66 4.26 -6.60 -15.08
C THR A 66 5.14 -6.54 -13.83
N VAL A 67 5.99 -7.55 -13.65
CA VAL A 67 6.94 -7.60 -12.53
C VAL A 67 7.91 -6.43 -12.48
N HIS A 68 8.15 -5.77 -13.63
CA HIS A 68 9.02 -4.60 -13.71
C HIS A 68 8.41 -3.35 -13.09
N MET A 69 7.09 -3.31 -12.84
CA MET A 69 6.44 -2.20 -12.15
C MET A 69 6.67 -2.25 -10.63
N ASN A 70 7.02 -3.42 -10.08
CA ASN A 70 7.43 -3.59 -8.69
C ASN A 70 8.48 -4.72 -8.60
N PRO A 71 9.75 -4.43 -8.93
CA PRO A 71 10.78 -5.45 -9.06
C PRO A 71 11.18 -6.10 -7.74
N VAL A 72 11.04 -5.40 -6.61
CA VAL A 72 11.31 -5.93 -5.27
C VAL A 72 10.06 -5.82 -4.40
N LEU A 73 9.55 -6.97 -3.94
CA LEU A 73 8.41 -7.06 -3.03
C LEU A 73 8.80 -7.84 -1.77
N LEU A 74 8.63 -7.21 -0.61
CA LEU A 74 8.85 -7.80 0.70
C LEU A 74 7.51 -8.23 1.29
N LYS A 75 7.41 -9.49 1.71
CA LYS A 75 6.22 -10.03 2.39
C LYS A 75 6.57 -10.41 3.83
N PRO A 76 6.18 -9.60 4.83
CA PRO A 76 6.42 -9.94 6.23
C PRO A 76 5.83 -11.32 6.57
N ASN A 77 6.64 -12.23 7.12
CA ASN A 77 6.18 -13.55 7.55
C ASN A 77 6.37 -13.79 9.05
N THR A 78 7.17 -12.93 9.70
CA THR A 78 7.43 -12.87 11.15
C THR A 78 7.59 -11.40 11.57
N ASP A 79 7.77 -11.12 12.87
CA ASP A 79 8.00 -9.75 13.36
C ASP A 79 9.34 -9.15 12.90
N ILE A 80 10.32 -9.99 12.56
CA ILE A 80 11.70 -9.58 12.23
C ILE A 80 12.18 -10.05 10.85
N GLY A 81 11.31 -10.69 10.07
CA GLY A 81 11.66 -11.36 8.84
C GLY A 81 10.59 -11.20 7.76
N ALA A 82 11.06 -11.22 6.52
CA ALA A 82 10.21 -11.11 5.33
C ALA A 82 10.68 -12.08 4.24
N GLN A 83 9.73 -12.59 3.47
CA GLN A 83 10.03 -13.22 2.20
C GLN A 83 10.39 -12.14 1.18
N VAL A 84 11.49 -12.33 0.45
CA VAL A 84 11.96 -11.41 -0.58
C VAL A 84 11.62 -11.98 -1.94
N ILE A 85 10.83 -11.21 -2.69
CA ILE A 85 10.41 -11.51 -4.06
C ILE A 85 11.13 -10.54 -4.98
N VAL A 86 11.86 -11.07 -5.97
CA VAL A 86 12.57 -10.29 -6.99
C VAL A 86 12.04 -10.68 -8.37
N HIS A 87 11.62 -9.69 -9.17
CA HIS A 87 10.98 -9.89 -10.47
C HIS A 87 9.88 -10.96 -10.43
N GLY A 88 9.03 -10.88 -9.40
CA GLY A 88 7.89 -11.77 -9.20
C GLY A 88 8.21 -13.18 -8.71
N LYS A 89 9.48 -13.51 -8.42
CA LYS A 89 9.89 -14.83 -7.91
C LYS A 89 10.44 -14.74 -6.49
N ALA A 90 10.02 -15.63 -5.61
CA ALA A 90 10.58 -15.74 -4.27
C ALA A 90 12.04 -16.22 -4.35
N VAL A 91 12.98 -15.41 -3.85
CA VAL A 91 14.42 -15.72 -3.89
C VAL A 91 14.91 -16.27 -2.56
N ALA A 92 14.40 -15.73 -1.44
CA ALA A 92 14.74 -16.22 -0.10
C ALA A 92 13.73 -15.76 0.98
N ASN A 93 13.72 -16.47 2.11
CA ASN A 93 13.24 -15.92 3.38
C ASN A 93 14.44 -15.28 4.06
N MET A 94 14.49 -13.96 4.10
CA MET A 94 15.64 -13.23 4.64
C MET A 94 15.27 -12.64 5.99
N ASP A 95 16.18 -12.74 6.96
CA ASP A 95 16.12 -11.86 8.12
C ASP A 95 16.54 -10.44 7.71
N ALA A 96 16.22 -9.45 8.56
CA ALA A 96 16.50 -8.04 8.27
C ALA A 96 18.00 -7.73 8.02
N ARG A 97 18.92 -8.52 8.58
CA ARG A 97 20.38 -8.31 8.42
C ARG A 97 20.85 -8.79 7.06
N TYR A 98 20.46 -10.01 6.67
CA TYR A 98 20.77 -10.57 5.36
C TYR A 98 20.16 -9.70 4.25
N TYR A 99 18.95 -9.17 4.45
CA TYR A 99 18.35 -8.19 3.54
C TYR A 99 19.25 -6.96 3.34
N HIS A 100 19.77 -6.39 4.42
CA HIS A 100 20.62 -5.18 4.36
C HIS A 100 21.92 -5.40 3.58
N GLU A 101 22.51 -6.59 3.69
CA GLU A 101 23.72 -6.97 2.95
C GLU A 101 23.47 -7.10 1.45
N HIS A 102 22.27 -7.52 1.04
CA HIS A 102 21.89 -7.78 -0.36
C HIS A 102 21.25 -6.58 -1.08
N LYS A 103 21.07 -5.44 -0.39
CA LYS A 103 20.53 -4.21 -0.97
C LYS A 103 21.23 -3.75 -2.26
N PRO A 104 22.58 -3.84 -2.43
CA PRO A 104 23.21 -3.47 -3.70
C PRO A 104 22.74 -4.30 -4.90
N GLN A 105 22.59 -5.61 -4.74
CA GLN A 105 22.08 -6.49 -5.80
C GLN A 105 20.61 -6.20 -6.10
N LEU A 106 19.82 -5.90 -5.06
CA LEU A 106 18.42 -5.50 -5.21
C LEU A 106 18.31 -4.16 -5.96
N LEU A 107 19.17 -3.19 -5.67
CA LEU A 107 19.22 -1.92 -6.40
C LEU A 107 19.50 -2.13 -7.88
N SER A 108 20.41 -3.04 -8.25
CA SER A 108 20.65 -3.36 -9.66
C SER A 108 19.40 -3.90 -10.35
N ALA A 109 18.65 -4.80 -9.72
CA ALA A 109 17.38 -5.31 -10.26
C ALA A 109 16.31 -4.21 -10.38
N VAL A 110 16.26 -3.30 -9.41
CA VAL A 110 15.40 -2.11 -9.44
C VAL A 110 15.72 -1.23 -10.64
N LEU A 111 17.00 -0.88 -10.82
CA LEU A 111 17.44 -0.02 -11.92
C LEU A 111 17.22 -0.67 -13.29
N GLU A 112 17.51 -1.97 -13.43
CA GLU A 112 17.22 -2.73 -14.65
C GLU A 112 15.73 -2.64 -15.05
N SER A 113 14.83 -2.84 -14.09
CA SER A 113 13.39 -2.73 -14.33
C SER A 113 12.96 -1.31 -14.68
N HIS A 114 13.54 -0.30 -14.02
CA HIS A 114 13.27 1.11 -14.31
C HIS A 114 13.71 1.49 -15.72
N GLU A 115 14.93 1.14 -16.11
CA GLU A 115 15.47 1.39 -17.46
C GLU A 115 14.64 0.68 -18.53
N LYS A 116 14.21 -0.56 -18.26
CA LYS A 116 13.32 -1.29 -19.17
C LYS A 116 12.00 -0.54 -19.39
N LEU A 117 11.37 -0.04 -18.34
CA LEU A 117 10.14 0.74 -18.48
C LEU A 117 10.39 2.06 -19.22
N LEU A 118 11.48 2.78 -18.92
CA LEU A 118 11.85 4.00 -19.64
C LEU A 118 12.11 3.76 -21.14
N SER A 119 12.58 2.57 -21.52
CA SER A 119 12.76 2.22 -22.94
C SER A 119 11.44 1.97 -23.69
N GLN A 120 10.32 1.80 -22.97
CA GLN A 120 9.02 1.41 -23.51
C GLN A 120 7.94 2.48 -23.35
N PHE A 121 8.09 3.39 -22.38
CA PHE A 121 7.10 4.39 -22.02
C PHE A 121 7.74 5.78 -21.99
N GLU A 122 6.96 6.80 -22.38
CA GLU A 122 7.39 8.20 -22.35
C GLU A 122 7.50 8.73 -20.91
N PHE A 123 6.64 8.25 -20.02
CA PHE A 123 6.63 8.62 -18.62
C PHE A 123 6.64 7.39 -17.72
N VAL A 124 7.51 7.41 -16.71
CA VAL A 124 7.50 6.44 -15.62
C VAL A 124 7.22 7.18 -14.31
N ILE A 125 6.05 6.92 -13.72
CA ILE A 125 5.63 7.59 -12.48
C ILE A 125 6.02 6.72 -11.30
N VAL A 126 7.07 7.16 -10.61
CA VAL A 126 7.65 6.42 -9.49
C VAL A 126 6.90 6.71 -8.18
N GLU A 127 6.51 5.68 -7.44
CA GLU A 127 6.03 5.73 -6.06
C GLU A 127 7.15 5.37 -5.08
N GLY A 128 7.38 6.19 -4.04
CA GLY A 128 8.26 5.86 -2.93
C GLY A 128 7.57 5.03 -1.84
N ALA A 129 8.35 4.50 -0.90
CA ALA A 129 7.85 3.73 0.23
C ALA A 129 7.86 4.56 1.53
N GLY A 130 6.73 4.66 2.24
CA GLY A 130 6.70 5.37 3.53
C GLY A 130 7.22 6.81 3.44
N SER A 131 8.08 7.19 4.40
CA SER A 131 8.77 8.48 4.48
C SER A 131 10.21 8.40 3.96
N PRO A 132 10.70 9.41 3.22
CA PRO A 132 12.11 9.48 2.83
C PRO A 132 13.03 9.92 3.97
N ALA A 133 12.47 10.30 5.12
CA ALA A 133 13.20 10.83 6.29
C ALA A 133 13.52 9.76 7.35
N GLU A 134 13.46 8.47 7.01
CA GLU A 134 13.88 7.38 7.91
C GLU A 134 15.42 7.33 7.98
N ILE A 135 16.01 8.22 8.78
CA ILE A 135 17.47 8.43 8.87
C ILE A 135 18.24 7.12 9.10
N ASN A 136 17.67 6.21 9.89
CA ASN A 136 18.23 4.89 10.20
C ASN A 136 18.19 3.90 9.04
N LEU A 137 17.37 4.14 8.00
CA LEU A 137 17.25 3.30 6.81
C LEU A 137 17.88 3.93 5.57
N ARG A 138 18.47 5.13 5.70
CA ARG A 138 19.07 5.90 4.62
C ARG A 138 20.22 5.16 3.93
N ASP A 139 21.07 4.47 4.69
CA ASP A 139 22.17 3.71 4.10
C ASP A 139 21.61 2.63 3.16
N ARG A 140 22.05 2.69 1.89
CA ARG A 140 21.61 1.80 0.81
C ARG A 140 20.09 1.80 0.62
N ASP A 141 19.43 2.95 0.78
CA ASP A 141 18.01 3.07 0.46
C ASP A 141 17.77 2.78 -1.04
N ILE A 142 16.88 1.83 -1.32
CA ILE A 142 16.48 1.48 -2.69
C ILE A 142 15.02 1.85 -2.97
N ALA A 143 14.32 2.44 -2.00
CA ALA A 143 12.88 2.66 -2.04
C ALA A 143 12.51 4.15 -2.18
N ASN A 144 13.34 5.06 -1.67
CA ASN A 144 13.09 6.49 -1.66
C ASN A 144 14.22 7.32 -2.31
N MET A 145 15.01 8.02 -1.49
CA MET A 145 16.01 8.97 -1.93
C MET A 145 17.23 8.28 -2.55
N GLY A 146 17.66 7.14 -2.02
CA GLY A 146 18.78 6.42 -2.63
C GLY A 146 18.44 5.91 -4.04
N PHE A 147 17.19 5.50 -4.28
CA PHE A 147 16.70 5.27 -5.65
C PHE A 147 16.63 6.56 -6.46
N ALA A 148 16.05 7.64 -5.90
CA ALA A 148 15.90 8.90 -6.61
C ALA A 148 17.26 9.50 -7.05
N GLU A 149 18.32 9.31 -6.26
CA GLU A 149 19.68 9.68 -6.60
C GLU A 149 20.25 8.79 -7.70
N ALA A 150 20.13 7.47 -7.56
CA ALA A 150 20.65 6.50 -8.54
C ALA A 150 19.98 6.62 -9.93
N ALA A 151 18.68 6.91 -9.96
CA ALA A 151 17.89 7.04 -11.19
C ALA A 151 17.72 8.49 -11.69
N ASP A 152 18.41 9.44 -11.06
CA ASP A 152 18.27 10.89 -11.28
C ASP A 152 16.80 11.39 -11.33
N CYS A 153 15.96 10.89 -10.43
CA CYS A 153 14.52 11.14 -10.45
C CYS A 153 14.14 12.40 -9.64
N PRO A 154 13.37 13.35 -10.19
CA PRO A 154 12.82 14.46 -9.42
C PRO A 154 11.74 13.98 -8.43
N VAL A 155 11.65 14.61 -7.26
CA VAL A 155 10.77 14.18 -6.17
C VAL A 155 9.69 15.22 -5.87
N ILE A 156 8.45 14.76 -5.67
CA ILE A 156 7.40 15.53 -4.98
C ILE A 156 7.07 14.83 -3.66
N ILE A 157 6.85 15.60 -2.59
CA ILE A 157 6.51 15.06 -1.26
C ILE A 157 5.05 15.38 -0.93
N VAL A 158 4.28 14.34 -0.62
CA VAL A 158 2.86 14.44 -0.26
C VAL A 158 2.71 14.38 1.25
N ALA A 159 1.87 15.24 1.82
CA ALA A 159 1.50 15.18 3.23
C ALA A 159 -0.01 15.15 3.41
N ASP A 160 -0.49 14.27 4.29
CA ASP A 160 -1.90 14.17 4.67
C ASP A 160 -2.20 15.22 5.77
N ILE A 161 -3.07 16.18 5.47
CA ILE A 161 -3.46 17.22 6.44
C ILE A 161 -4.49 16.73 7.45
N ASP A 162 -5.25 15.67 7.14
CA ASP A 162 -6.31 15.12 8.01
C ASP A 162 -5.70 14.51 9.29
N ARG A 163 -4.42 14.11 9.24
CA ARG A 163 -3.64 13.65 10.40
C ARG A 163 -3.16 14.78 11.33
N GLY A 164 -3.34 16.04 10.93
CA GLY A 164 -2.79 17.20 11.64
C GLY A 164 -1.27 17.38 11.46
N GLY A 165 -0.76 18.55 11.85
CA GLY A 165 0.69 18.81 11.86
C GLY A 165 1.36 18.87 10.48
N VAL A 166 0.61 19.08 9.40
CA VAL A 166 1.10 18.96 8.00
C VAL A 166 2.37 19.76 7.72
N PHE A 167 2.47 20.99 8.25
CA PHE A 167 3.63 21.86 8.08
C PHE A 167 4.86 21.32 8.80
N ALA A 168 4.68 20.83 10.04
CA ALA A 168 5.76 20.22 10.81
C ALA A 168 6.26 18.93 10.15
N HIS A 169 5.34 18.12 9.60
CA HIS A 169 5.71 16.92 8.84
C HIS A 169 6.57 17.27 7.62
N LEU A 170 6.20 18.27 6.83
CA LEU A 170 6.94 18.66 5.63
C LEU A 170 8.30 19.28 5.94
N VAL A 171 8.34 20.24 6.88
CA VAL A 171 9.58 20.88 7.32
C VAL A 171 10.52 19.84 7.95
N GLY A 172 10.03 19.03 8.88
CA GLY A 172 10.83 18.00 9.53
C GLY A 172 11.34 16.94 8.56
N THR A 173 10.52 16.56 7.56
CA THR A 173 10.96 15.64 6.50
C THR A 173 12.12 16.25 5.73
N LEU A 174 12.01 17.50 5.27
CA LEU A 174 13.10 18.17 4.56
C LEU A 174 14.35 18.32 5.42
N ASP A 175 14.23 18.67 6.69
CA ASP A 175 15.36 18.88 7.60
C ASP A 175 16.17 17.60 7.81
N CYS A 176 15.54 16.43 7.70
CA CYS A 176 16.22 15.13 7.77
C CYS A 176 16.97 14.75 6.48
N LEU A 177 16.70 15.43 5.36
CA LEU A 177 17.36 15.17 4.08
C LEU A 177 18.69 15.90 3.98
N SER A 178 19.64 15.31 3.27
CA SER A 178 20.85 15.98 2.83
C SER A 178 20.57 17.01 1.74
N GLU A 179 21.53 17.89 1.49
CA GLU A 179 21.38 18.95 0.47
C GLU A 179 21.18 18.39 -0.95
N SER A 180 21.81 17.26 -1.33
CA SER A 180 21.57 16.62 -2.62
C SER A 180 20.11 16.16 -2.76
N GLU A 181 19.57 15.52 -1.73
CA GLU A 181 18.20 15.05 -1.66
C GLU A 181 17.20 16.21 -1.66
N LYS A 182 17.46 17.27 -0.86
CA LYS A 182 16.66 18.50 -0.87
C LYS A 182 16.60 19.14 -2.26
N ASN A 183 17.70 19.15 -3.02
CA ASN A 183 17.75 19.70 -4.37
C ASN A 183 16.89 18.91 -5.38
N ARG A 184 16.67 17.62 -5.13
CA ARG A 184 15.77 16.76 -5.93
C ARG A 184 14.29 17.03 -5.66
N VAL A 185 13.94 17.47 -4.45
CA VAL A 185 12.57 17.85 -4.11
C VAL A 185 12.16 19.08 -4.92
N LYS A 186 11.13 18.92 -5.76
CA LYS A 186 10.56 19.95 -6.62
C LYS A 186 9.38 20.69 -6.01
N GLY A 187 8.79 20.14 -4.94
CA GLY A 187 7.71 20.79 -4.20
C GLY A 187 6.85 19.82 -3.42
N PHE A 188 5.79 20.35 -2.84
CA PHE A 188 4.88 19.63 -1.95
C PHE A 188 3.48 19.48 -2.52
N VAL A 189 2.79 18.44 -2.08
CA VAL A 189 1.35 18.28 -2.29
C VAL A 189 0.67 18.11 -0.93
N ILE A 190 -0.28 18.99 -0.63
CA ILE A 190 -1.13 18.84 0.55
C ILE A 190 -2.33 17.99 0.15
N ASN A 191 -2.54 16.87 0.82
CA ASN A 191 -3.59 15.92 0.49
C ASN A 191 -4.69 15.91 1.56
N ARG A 192 -5.91 15.50 1.16
CA ARG A 192 -7.10 15.34 2.03
C ARG A 192 -7.57 16.62 2.72
N PHE A 193 -7.42 17.76 2.06
CA PHE A 193 -7.86 19.02 2.61
C PHE A 193 -9.40 19.11 2.69
N ARG A 194 -9.90 19.62 3.80
CA ARG A 194 -11.34 19.89 4.02
C ARG A 194 -11.53 21.37 4.32
N GLY A 195 -12.56 21.97 3.71
CA GLY A 195 -12.92 23.37 3.94
C GLY A 195 -12.48 24.30 2.82
N ASP A 196 -12.42 25.58 3.13
CA ASP A 196 -12.06 26.64 2.18
C ASP A 196 -10.54 26.81 2.10
N ILE A 197 -9.99 26.64 0.90
CA ILE A 197 -8.55 26.75 0.63
C ILE A 197 -8.01 28.15 0.93
N SER A 198 -8.86 29.20 0.86
CA SER A 198 -8.47 30.56 1.18
C SER A 198 -7.95 30.70 2.62
N LEU A 199 -8.47 29.88 3.54
CA LEU A 199 -8.04 29.83 4.95
C LEU A 199 -6.70 29.11 5.13
N LEU A 200 -6.31 28.25 4.18
CA LEU A 200 -5.04 27.53 4.20
C LEU A 200 -3.90 28.36 3.59
N GLN A 201 -4.22 29.28 2.67
CA GLN A 201 -3.22 30.02 1.88
C GLN A 201 -2.10 30.66 2.70
N PRO A 202 -2.35 31.37 3.83
CA PRO A 202 -1.26 31.95 4.62
C PRO A 202 -0.26 30.91 5.17
N GLY A 203 -0.74 29.69 5.45
CA GLY A 203 0.13 28.60 5.88
C GLY A 203 0.94 28.01 4.74
N LEU A 204 0.39 27.99 3.51
CA LEU A 204 1.13 27.58 2.32
C LEU A 204 2.25 28.57 2.00
N ASP A 205 1.95 29.87 2.03
CA ASP A 205 2.94 30.93 1.78
C ASP A 205 4.10 30.84 2.78
N TRP A 206 3.78 30.64 4.07
CA TRP A 206 4.79 30.42 5.11
C TRP A 206 5.65 29.17 4.83
N LEU A 207 5.04 28.07 4.37
CA LEU A 207 5.76 26.84 4.07
C LEU A 207 6.73 27.03 2.90
N GLU A 208 6.29 27.72 1.84
CA GLU A 208 7.14 28.04 0.69
C GLU A 208 8.30 28.93 1.09
N GLU A 209 8.06 29.99 1.88
CA GLU A 209 9.11 30.87 2.41
C GLU A 209 10.10 30.10 3.29
N LYS A 210 9.59 29.26 4.20
CA LYS A 210 10.41 28.51 5.16
C LYS A 210 11.31 27.49 4.50
N THR A 211 10.85 26.84 3.43
CA THR A 211 11.52 25.69 2.81
C THR A 211 12.20 26.02 1.49
N GLY A 212 11.85 27.14 0.86
CA GLY A 212 12.26 27.47 -0.50
C GLY A 212 11.69 26.52 -1.56
N LYS A 213 10.67 25.72 -1.24
CA LYS A 213 10.03 24.75 -2.13
C LYS A 213 8.56 25.12 -2.35
N PRO A 214 8.06 25.10 -3.59
CA PRO A 214 6.67 25.45 -3.86
C PRO A 214 5.69 24.37 -3.39
N VAL A 215 4.47 24.78 -3.06
CA VAL A 215 3.31 23.90 -2.94
C VAL A 215 2.69 23.74 -4.32
N LEU A 216 2.87 22.55 -4.90
CA LEU A 216 2.42 22.22 -6.25
C LEU A 216 0.89 22.05 -6.35
N GLY A 217 0.24 21.78 -5.22
CA GLY A 217 -1.21 21.68 -5.17
C GLY A 217 -1.75 21.25 -3.82
N VAL A 218 -3.04 21.55 -3.62
CA VAL A 218 -3.84 21.09 -2.49
C VAL A 218 -4.97 20.23 -3.04
N ILE A 219 -4.98 18.96 -2.66
CA ILE A 219 -5.97 17.98 -3.09
C ILE A 219 -7.09 17.95 -2.03
N PRO A 220 -8.35 18.21 -2.41
CA PRO A 220 -9.46 18.12 -1.49
C PRO A 220 -9.68 16.69 -1.02
N TYR A 221 -10.29 16.51 0.14
CA TYR A 221 -10.80 15.22 0.55
C TYR A 221 -11.90 14.77 -0.42
N ILE A 222 -11.72 13.60 -1.03
CA ILE A 222 -12.67 13.02 -1.98
C ILE A 222 -13.49 11.96 -1.25
N ASP A 223 -14.76 12.27 -0.99
CA ASP A 223 -15.70 11.31 -0.42
C ASP A 223 -15.92 10.13 -1.37
N ASN A 224 -15.98 8.92 -0.81
CA ASN A 224 -16.26 7.67 -1.54
C ASN A 224 -15.29 7.34 -2.69
N LEU A 225 -14.04 7.83 -2.62
CA LEU A 225 -12.99 7.32 -3.48
C LEU A 225 -12.62 5.89 -3.05
N HIS A 226 -13.15 4.90 -3.77
CA HIS A 226 -12.87 3.49 -3.56
C HIS A 226 -11.69 3.06 -4.44
N VAL A 227 -10.54 2.87 -3.79
CA VAL A 227 -9.34 2.29 -4.38
C VAL A 227 -8.89 1.16 -3.45
N GLU A 228 -8.49 0.03 -4.02
CA GLU A 228 -8.06 -1.14 -3.27
C GLU A 228 -6.93 -0.78 -2.31
N ALA A 229 -7.08 -1.18 -1.05
CA ALA A 229 -6.12 -0.85 -0.01
C ALA A 229 -4.83 -1.66 -0.14
N GLU A 230 -3.70 -1.01 0.15
CA GLU A 230 -2.39 -1.65 0.09
C GLU A 230 -2.17 -2.56 1.31
N ASP A 231 -2.31 -2.03 2.53
CA ASP A 231 -2.06 -2.78 3.77
C ASP A 231 -3.19 -2.71 4.81
N ALA A 232 -4.01 -1.66 4.80
CA ALA A 232 -5.02 -1.42 5.83
C ALA A 232 -6.41 -1.96 5.45
N ILE A 233 -7.03 -2.72 6.36
CA ILE A 233 -8.43 -3.13 6.22
C ILE A 233 -9.31 -1.93 6.56
N HIS A 234 -9.95 -1.34 5.54
CA HIS A 234 -10.94 -0.29 5.74
C HIS A 234 -12.33 -0.90 5.93
N VAL A 235 -12.81 -0.92 7.18
CA VAL A 235 -14.18 -1.34 7.48
C VAL A 235 -15.12 -0.17 7.25
N LYS A 236 -15.83 -0.13 6.11
CA LYS A 236 -17.03 0.70 5.99
C LYS A 236 -18.24 -0.14 6.41
N GLN A 237 -18.90 0.26 7.48
CA GLN A 237 -20.22 -0.26 7.82
C GLN A 237 -21.23 0.30 6.80
N GLN A 238 -21.78 -0.55 5.94
CA GLN A 238 -22.98 -0.18 5.20
C GLN A 238 -24.19 -0.33 6.11
N THR A 239 -25.08 0.65 6.07
CA THR A 239 -26.36 0.62 6.79
C THR A 239 -27.19 -0.56 6.29
N SER A 240 -27.61 -1.42 7.22
CA SER A 240 -28.34 -2.64 6.93
C SER A 240 -29.69 -2.35 6.26
N HIS A 241 -29.83 -2.79 5.01
CA HIS A 241 -31.15 -3.05 4.41
C HIS A 241 -31.67 -4.40 4.91
N SER A 242 -33.00 -4.57 4.94
CA SER A 242 -33.61 -5.88 5.21
C SER A 242 -33.23 -6.89 4.11
N ASN A 243 -32.94 -8.14 4.48
CA ASN A 243 -32.47 -9.24 3.61
C ASN A 243 -31.03 -9.12 3.05
N THR A 244 -30.05 -8.77 3.89
CA THR A 244 -28.62 -8.84 3.52
C THR A 244 -27.98 -10.15 3.96
N LEU A 245 -27.04 -10.68 3.15
CA LEU A 245 -26.17 -11.80 3.53
C LEU A 245 -25.08 -11.29 4.47
N ASN A 246 -25.06 -11.76 5.71
CA ASN A 246 -24.07 -11.38 6.71
C ASN A 246 -22.84 -12.28 6.58
N VAL A 247 -21.70 -11.66 6.23
CA VAL A 247 -20.43 -12.35 6.05
C VAL A 247 -19.43 -11.84 7.08
N VAL A 248 -18.80 -12.74 7.83
CA VAL A 248 -17.75 -12.40 8.79
C VAL A 248 -16.41 -12.95 8.34
N VAL A 249 -15.37 -12.12 8.37
CA VAL A 249 -13.98 -12.49 8.10
C VAL A 249 -13.15 -12.21 9.36
N PRO A 250 -12.59 -13.25 10.02
CA PRO A 250 -11.66 -13.03 11.13
C PRO A 250 -10.40 -12.30 10.67
N VAL A 251 -10.01 -11.24 11.37
CA VAL A 251 -8.78 -10.49 11.09
C VAL A 251 -7.60 -11.23 11.72
N LEU A 252 -6.97 -12.09 10.94
CA LEU A 252 -5.77 -12.84 11.34
C LEU A 252 -4.57 -11.90 11.51
N PRO A 253 -3.62 -12.21 12.40
CA PRO A 253 -2.39 -11.43 12.57
C PRO A 253 -1.61 -11.23 11.27
N ARG A 254 -1.53 -12.26 10.41
CA ARG A 254 -0.83 -12.22 9.11
C ARG A 254 -1.76 -12.42 7.93
N ILE A 255 -2.98 -11.88 8.04
CA ILE A 255 -3.95 -11.84 6.95
C ILE A 255 -3.30 -11.28 5.68
N SER A 256 -3.54 -11.94 4.56
CA SER A 256 -3.04 -11.54 3.25
C SER A 256 -4.17 -11.51 2.23
N ASN A 257 -4.06 -10.63 1.24
CA ASN A 257 -5.05 -10.41 0.19
C ASN A 257 -6.44 -10.12 0.77
N HIS A 258 -6.53 -9.24 1.77
CA HIS A 258 -7.83 -8.87 2.33
C HIS A 258 -8.73 -8.14 1.30
N THR A 259 -8.14 -7.62 0.22
CA THR A 259 -8.87 -7.06 -0.92
C THR A 259 -9.61 -8.12 -1.75
N ASP A 260 -9.35 -9.42 -1.54
CA ASP A 260 -10.17 -10.50 -2.13
C ASP A 260 -11.65 -10.38 -1.73
N PHE A 261 -11.93 -9.69 -0.62
CA PHE A 261 -13.28 -9.45 -0.12
C PHE A 261 -13.90 -8.13 -0.60
N ASP A 262 -13.19 -7.29 -1.37
CA ASP A 262 -13.70 -5.99 -1.82
C ASP A 262 -14.97 -6.14 -2.66
N ALA A 263 -15.04 -7.19 -3.50
CA ALA A 263 -16.24 -7.51 -4.27
C ALA A 263 -17.46 -7.79 -3.37
N LEU A 264 -17.26 -8.43 -2.21
CA LEU A 264 -18.32 -8.64 -1.22
C LEU A 264 -18.65 -7.32 -0.49
N ALA A 265 -17.64 -6.54 -0.13
CA ALA A 265 -17.82 -5.25 0.56
C ALA A 265 -18.58 -4.22 -0.28
N LEU A 266 -18.44 -4.26 -1.61
CA LEU A 266 -19.10 -3.38 -2.55
C LEU A 266 -20.50 -3.86 -2.96
N HIS A 267 -20.87 -5.10 -2.64
CA HIS A 267 -22.15 -5.66 -3.06
C HIS A 267 -23.29 -5.18 -2.14
N PRO A 268 -24.36 -4.55 -2.67
CA PRO A 268 -25.38 -3.87 -1.86
C PRO A 268 -26.19 -4.81 -0.95
N ASN A 269 -26.25 -6.11 -1.29
CA ASN A 269 -26.96 -7.12 -0.51
C ASN A 269 -26.04 -7.96 0.40
N VAL A 270 -24.79 -7.55 0.60
CA VAL A 270 -23.83 -8.26 1.46
C VAL A 270 -23.39 -7.31 2.58
N ASN A 271 -23.57 -7.75 3.82
CA ASN A 271 -23.03 -7.09 5.00
C ASN A 271 -21.73 -7.80 5.40
N LEU A 272 -20.59 -7.31 4.91
CA LEU A 272 -19.27 -7.83 5.23
C LEU A 272 -18.69 -7.18 6.49
N GLN A 273 -18.25 -8.00 7.44
CA GLN A 273 -17.63 -7.55 8.68
C GLN A 273 -16.27 -8.19 8.89
N PHE A 274 -15.25 -7.36 9.09
CA PHE A 274 -13.95 -7.81 9.58
C PHE A 274 -13.94 -7.73 11.10
N ILE A 275 -13.74 -8.88 11.76
CA ILE A 275 -13.78 -8.97 13.22
C ILE A 275 -12.44 -9.53 13.71
N LYS A 276 -11.74 -8.78 14.56
CA LYS A 276 -10.50 -9.25 15.18
C LYS A 276 -10.75 -10.02 16.47
N ASP A 277 -11.56 -9.44 17.36
CA ASP A 277 -11.91 -10.02 18.66
C ASP A 277 -13.15 -10.92 18.52
N PRO A 278 -13.05 -12.24 18.77
CA PRO A 278 -14.20 -13.14 18.68
C PRO A 278 -15.32 -12.82 19.68
N ASN A 279 -15.06 -12.03 20.73
CA ASN A 279 -16.11 -11.58 21.65
C ASN A 279 -17.09 -10.59 21.00
N LEU A 280 -16.68 -9.92 19.92
CA LEU A 280 -17.54 -9.04 19.14
C LEU A 280 -18.37 -9.81 18.09
N TYR A 281 -18.17 -11.12 17.95
CA TYR A 281 -18.93 -11.96 17.03
C TYR A 281 -20.37 -12.16 17.53
N SER A 282 -21.34 -11.69 16.75
CA SER A 282 -22.77 -11.77 17.06
C SER A 282 -23.55 -12.77 16.19
N GLY A 283 -22.86 -13.56 15.36
CA GLY A 283 -23.49 -14.45 14.38
C GLY A 283 -23.40 -13.91 12.95
N CYS A 284 -23.44 -14.80 11.96
CA CYS A 284 -23.44 -14.46 10.55
C CYS A 284 -24.05 -15.61 9.72
N ASP A 285 -24.24 -15.41 8.42
CA ASP A 285 -24.66 -16.46 7.50
C ASP A 285 -23.46 -17.27 6.99
N LEU A 286 -22.34 -16.59 6.74
CA LEU A 286 -21.10 -17.17 6.26
C LEU A 286 -19.89 -16.60 7.00
N LEU A 287 -19.03 -17.48 7.52
CA LEU A 287 -17.72 -17.11 8.04
C LEU A 287 -16.64 -17.52 7.03
N ILE A 288 -15.75 -16.60 6.65
CA ILE A 288 -14.66 -16.91 5.72
C ILE A 288 -13.32 -16.78 6.44
N LEU A 289 -12.56 -17.87 6.53
CA LEU A 289 -11.15 -17.83 6.94
C LEU A 289 -10.30 -17.31 5.78
N PRO A 290 -9.64 -16.15 5.93
CA PRO A 290 -8.90 -15.53 4.83
C PRO A 290 -7.55 -16.20 4.60
N GLY A 291 -6.88 -15.82 3.51
CA GLY A 291 -5.48 -16.19 3.28
C GLY A 291 -4.55 -15.62 4.36
N THR A 292 -3.45 -16.32 4.63
CA THR A 292 -2.39 -15.89 5.55
C THR A 292 -1.01 -16.23 4.99
N LYS A 293 -0.01 -15.41 5.33
CA LYS A 293 1.40 -15.71 5.05
C LYS A 293 2.08 -16.56 6.13
N ASN A 294 1.39 -16.87 7.24
CA ASN A 294 1.90 -17.75 8.28
C ASN A 294 0.81 -18.65 8.86
N VAL A 295 0.47 -19.72 8.12
CA VAL A 295 -0.60 -20.67 8.46
C VAL A 295 -0.45 -21.26 9.86
N ARG A 296 0.77 -21.65 10.25
CA ARG A 296 1.01 -22.29 11.55
C ARG A 296 0.77 -21.33 12.72
N GLN A 297 1.31 -20.11 12.65
CA GLN A 297 1.14 -19.14 13.74
C GLN A 297 -0.28 -18.61 13.79
N ASP A 298 -0.90 -18.31 12.64
CA ASP A 298 -2.28 -17.84 12.62
C ASP A 298 -3.26 -18.95 13.04
N TYR A 299 -2.98 -20.23 12.76
CA TYR A 299 -3.75 -21.35 13.32
C TYR A 299 -3.65 -21.39 14.85
N GLN A 300 -2.44 -21.31 15.41
CA GLN A 300 -2.24 -21.26 16.86
C GLN A 300 -2.95 -20.06 17.49
N TRP A 301 -2.91 -18.90 16.83
CA TRP A 301 -3.65 -17.72 17.26
C TRP A 301 -5.17 -17.95 17.22
N LEU A 302 -5.72 -18.61 16.19
CA LEU A 302 -7.14 -18.98 16.14
C LEU A 302 -7.55 -19.89 17.30
N GLU A 303 -6.65 -20.80 17.74
CA GLU A 303 -6.89 -21.64 18.92
C GLU A 303 -6.90 -20.82 20.22
N GLN A 304 -5.93 -19.92 20.39
CA GLN A 304 -5.71 -19.17 21.63
C GLN A 304 -6.67 -17.98 21.79
N SER A 305 -7.10 -17.37 20.68
CA SER A 305 -7.97 -16.19 20.68
C SER A 305 -9.43 -16.50 20.98
N GLY A 306 -9.86 -17.77 20.88
CA GLY A 306 -11.25 -18.19 21.03
C GLY A 306 -12.01 -18.33 19.70
N TRP A 307 -11.42 -17.93 18.58
CA TRP A 307 -12.04 -18.09 17.25
C TRP A 307 -12.35 -19.54 16.91
N LYS A 308 -11.52 -20.51 17.32
CA LYS A 308 -11.79 -21.94 17.14
C LYS A 308 -13.07 -22.39 17.84
N ALA A 309 -13.35 -21.86 19.03
CA ALA A 309 -14.60 -22.14 19.73
C ALA A 309 -15.80 -21.49 19.02
N THR A 310 -15.65 -20.25 18.55
CA THR A 310 -16.65 -19.54 17.74
C THR A 310 -17.00 -20.27 16.45
N LEU A 311 -16.00 -20.75 15.70
CA LEU A 311 -16.17 -21.55 14.48
C LEU A 311 -16.98 -22.83 14.74
N LYS A 312 -16.61 -23.59 15.78
CA LYS A 312 -17.33 -24.82 16.15
C LYS A 312 -18.77 -24.52 16.56
N LYS A 313 -18.99 -23.45 17.33
CA LYS A 313 -20.34 -23.00 17.72
C LYS A 313 -21.16 -22.63 16.50
N HIS A 314 -20.60 -21.84 15.57
CA HIS A 314 -21.25 -21.42 14.33
C HIS A 314 -21.69 -22.62 13.48
N LEU A 315 -20.79 -23.56 13.22
CA LEU A 315 -21.09 -24.80 12.48
C LEU A 315 -22.16 -25.65 13.20
N ARG A 316 -22.09 -25.75 14.52
CA ARG A 316 -23.08 -26.50 15.32
C ARG A 316 -24.50 -25.94 15.17
N TYR A 317 -24.66 -24.63 14.96
CA TYR A 317 -25.95 -24.00 14.70
C TYR A 317 -26.31 -23.94 13.20
N GLY A 318 -25.61 -24.68 12.34
CA GLY A 318 -25.93 -24.80 10.91
C GLY A 318 -25.29 -23.73 10.02
N GLY A 319 -24.50 -22.83 10.60
CA GLY A 319 -23.76 -21.81 9.87
C GLY A 319 -22.75 -22.40 8.88
N LYS A 320 -22.34 -21.60 7.89
CA LYS A 320 -21.38 -22.01 6.86
C LYS A 320 -20.00 -21.41 7.10
N VAL A 321 -18.97 -22.17 6.78
CA VAL A 321 -17.57 -21.73 6.83
C VAL A 321 -16.91 -22.01 5.48
N MET A 322 -16.15 -21.03 4.98
CA MET A 322 -15.30 -21.15 3.80
C MET A 322 -13.86 -20.81 4.19
N GLY A 323 -12.88 -21.42 3.54
CA GLY A 323 -11.46 -21.10 3.70
C GLY A 323 -10.84 -20.73 2.37
N ILE A 324 -10.02 -19.68 2.34
CA ILE A 324 -9.29 -19.22 1.15
C ILE A 324 -7.79 -19.40 1.39
N CYS A 325 -7.11 -20.11 0.48
CA CYS A 325 -5.66 -20.34 0.55
C CYS A 325 -5.21 -20.86 1.93
N GLY A 326 -4.40 -20.10 2.69
CA GLY A 326 -4.01 -20.47 4.06
C GLY A 326 -5.20 -20.69 5.00
N GLY A 327 -6.31 -19.98 4.81
CA GLY A 327 -7.56 -20.21 5.53
C GLY A 327 -8.16 -21.58 5.28
N LEU A 328 -8.05 -22.13 4.08
CA LEU A 328 -8.47 -23.50 3.76
C LEU A 328 -7.60 -24.54 4.47
N GLN A 329 -6.30 -24.27 4.61
CA GLN A 329 -5.38 -25.17 5.31
C GLN A 329 -5.61 -25.20 6.83
N MET A 330 -6.25 -24.17 7.38
CA MET A 330 -6.58 -24.06 8.81
C MET A 330 -7.94 -24.68 9.19
N LEU A 331 -8.77 -25.02 8.19
CA LEU A 331 -10.03 -25.75 8.39
C LEU A 331 -9.76 -27.24 8.57
#